data_AF-A0A9Q1CSS8-F1
#
_entry.id   AF-A0A9Q1CSS8-F1
#
_cell.length_a   1.000
_cell.length_b   1.000
_cell.length_c   1.000
_cell.angle_alpha   90.00
_cell.angle_beta   90.00
_cell.angle_gamma   90.00
#
_symmetry.space_group_name_H-M   'P 1'
#
loop_
_entity.id
_entity.type
_entity.pdbx_description
1 polymer ?
#
loop_
_entity_poly.entity_id
_entity_poly.type
_entity_poly.pdbx_seq_one_letter_code
_entity_poly.pdbx_strand_id
1 'polypeptide(L)'
;MTLSSFVPGSAPCILAGDFNCVPDTQLDRMSTCTSSGCGVGMSELDMFVKNHDMVDVWRAQHPGLSVFTWHRPDGTPAFSTDLEWWDDVKSRIKQFTVEYCVARARRKREEFLSLCSRERNGDTSALYAIQQYLDQKLHGARVRARVHCVEAEEKPTIKFYRDVTKYAIDRRMRAVRDVHGTVQKDPLDIVEVFKTYEQLYTRADVDEGLQESLLDNIDKTPSKEQNDVRCRDTVFSRTSG
;
A
#
# COMPACT_ATOMS: atom_id res chain seq x y z
N MET A 1 3.02 -20.94 -14.58
CA MET A 1 2.68 -22.32 -14.97
C MET A 1 1.71 -22.22 -16.13
N THR A 2 1.96 -22.91 -17.24
CA THR A 2 1.07 -22.93 -18.42
C THR A 2 0.22 -24.21 -18.39
N LEU A 3 -0.98 -24.19 -18.96
CA LEU A 3 -1.88 -25.36 -18.97
C LEU A 3 -1.19 -26.61 -19.56
N SER A 4 -0.32 -26.41 -20.55
CA SER A 4 0.49 -27.46 -21.19
C SER A 4 1.41 -28.23 -20.23
N SER A 5 1.80 -27.67 -19.08
CA SER A 5 2.64 -28.39 -18.12
C SER A 5 1.92 -29.52 -17.39
N PHE A 6 0.59 -29.62 -17.53
CA PHE A 6 -0.25 -30.65 -16.91
C PHE A 6 -0.69 -31.75 -17.89
N VAL A 7 -0.32 -31.66 -19.18
CA VAL A 7 -0.72 -32.64 -20.19
C VAL A 7 0.28 -33.79 -20.22
N PRO A 8 -0.16 -35.05 -20.05
CA PRO A 8 0.71 -36.23 -20.07
C PRO A 8 1.13 -36.59 -21.50
N GLY A 9 1.94 -35.75 -22.16
CA GLY A 9 2.55 -36.06 -23.46
C GLY A 9 1.57 -36.59 -24.51
N SER A 10 1.80 -37.83 -24.98
CA SER A 10 0.97 -38.52 -25.99
C SER A 10 -0.10 -39.45 -25.40
N ALA A 11 -0.27 -39.48 -24.08
CA ALA A 11 -1.30 -40.32 -23.46
C ALA A 11 -2.70 -39.72 -23.70
N PRO A 12 -3.73 -40.56 -23.92
CA PRO A 12 -5.12 -40.08 -23.97
C PRO A 12 -5.47 -39.30 -22.72
N CYS A 13 -5.99 -38.09 -22.87
CA CYS A 13 -6.35 -37.21 -21.76
C CYS A 13 -7.78 -36.72 -21.90
N ILE A 14 -8.48 -36.59 -20.77
CA ILE A 14 -9.81 -35.99 -20.69
C ILE A 14 -9.66 -34.69 -19.93
N LEU A 15 -10.04 -33.59 -20.58
CA LEU A 15 -10.17 -32.29 -19.95
C LEU A 15 -11.66 -32.07 -19.66
N ALA A 16 -12.01 -31.91 -18.38
CA ALA A 16 -13.38 -31.72 -17.93
C ALA A 16 -13.44 -30.66 -16.82
N GLY A 17 -14.53 -29.91 -16.77
CA GLY A 17 -14.75 -28.87 -15.77
C GLY A 17 -15.71 -27.79 -16.26
N ASP A 18 -15.87 -26.74 -15.45
CA ASP A 18 -16.51 -25.51 -15.88
C ASP A 18 -15.47 -24.60 -16.51
N PHE A 19 -15.47 -24.53 -17.85
CA PHE A 19 -14.53 -23.70 -18.61
C PHE A 19 -14.93 -22.23 -18.63
N ASN A 20 -16.16 -21.89 -18.21
CA ASN A 20 -16.72 -20.54 -18.31
C ASN A 20 -16.51 -19.90 -19.69
N CYS A 21 -16.53 -20.73 -20.74
CA CYS A 21 -16.31 -20.38 -22.14
C CYS A 21 -17.46 -20.95 -22.99
N VAL A 22 -17.79 -20.25 -24.06
CA VAL A 22 -18.85 -20.65 -25.00
C VAL A 22 -18.23 -20.80 -26.39
N PRO A 23 -17.90 -22.03 -26.83
CA PRO A 23 -17.22 -22.27 -28.11
C PRO A 23 -18.06 -21.86 -29.32
N ASP A 24 -19.34 -22.24 -29.34
CA ASP A 24 -20.29 -21.85 -30.38
C ASP A 24 -21.37 -20.94 -29.77
N THR A 25 -21.26 -19.63 -29.99
CA THR A 25 -22.22 -18.67 -29.44
C THR A 25 -23.62 -18.78 -30.05
N GLN A 26 -23.79 -19.44 -31.19
CA GLN A 26 -25.10 -19.65 -31.82
C GLN A 26 -25.82 -20.86 -31.24
N LEU A 27 -25.08 -21.93 -30.91
CA LEU A 27 -25.65 -23.16 -30.39
C LEU A 27 -25.58 -23.29 -28.88
N ASP A 28 -24.57 -22.72 -28.23
CA ASP A 28 -24.24 -22.90 -26.81
C ASP A 28 -24.55 -21.72 -25.92
N ARG A 29 -25.20 -20.69 -26.47
CA ARG A 29 -25.68 -19.55 -25.69
C ARG A 29 -27.08 -19.15 -26.08
N MET A 30 -27.94 -19.04 -25.08
CA MET A 30 -29.26 -18.45 -25.21
C MET A 30 -29.12 -16.92 -25.21
N SER A 31 -28.71 -16.32 -26.33
CA SER A 31 -28.60 -14.86 -26.47
C SER A 31 -28.93 -14.36 -27.88
N THR A 32 -29.51 -13.16 -27.96
CA THR A 32 -29.77 -12.40 -29.19
C THR A 32 -28.60 -11.48 -29.58
N CYS A 33 -27.48 -11.49 -28.84
CA CYS A 33 -26.33 -10.62 -29.12
C CYS A 33 -25.40 -11.22 -30.18
N THR A 34 -25.34 -10.60 -31.36
CA THR A 34 -24.44 -10.96 -32.47
C THR A 34 -23.00 -10.48 -32.27
N SER A 35 -22.56 -10.23 -31.02
CA SER A 35 -21.19 -9.82 -30.76
C SER A 35 -20.26 -11.02 -30.88
N SER A 36 -19.66 -11.16 -32.07
CA SER A 36 -18.62 -12.11 -32.43
C SER A 36 -17.30 -11.81 -31.69
N GLY A 37 -17.31 -11.90 -30.36
CA GLY A 37 -16.16 -11.59 -29.52
C GLY A 37 -15.66 -12.82 -28.79
N CYS A 38 -14.85 -13.65 -29.45
CA CYS A 38 -14.08 -14.70 -28.78
C CYS A 38 -13.17 -14.03 -27.73
N GLY A 39 -13.54 -14.10 -26.45
CA GLY A 39 -12.74 -13.56 -25.36
C GLY A 39 -11.35 -14.22 -25.29
N VAL A 40 -10.38 -13.56 -24.66
CA VAL A 40 -9.00 -14.08 -24.53
C VAL A 40 -8.98 -15.53 -24.01
N GLY A 41 -9.82 -15.84 -23.01
CA GLY A 41 -9.95 -17.22 -22.50
C GLY A 41 -10.42 -18.24 -23.54
N MET A 42 -11.35 -17.87 -24.43
CA MET A 42 -11.81 -18.75 -25.50
C MET A 42 -10.73 -18.92 -26.58
N SER A 43 -9.95 -17.88 -26.88
CA SER A 43 -8.81 -17.99 -27.80
C SER A 43 -7.69 -18.88 -27.27
N GLU A 44 -7.43 -18.85 -25.96
CA GLU A 44 -6.47 -19.74 -25.30
C GLU A 44 -6.96 -21.19 -25.28
N LEU A 45 -8.25 -21.39 -24.99
CA LEU A 45 -8.87 -22.72 -25.01
C LEU A 45 -8.87 -23.32 -26.43
N ASP A 46 -9.24 -22.54 -27.45
CA ASP A 46 -9.21 -22.96 -28.86
C ASP A 46 -7.80 -23.36 -29.31
N MET A 47 -6.78 -22.56 -28.96
CA MET A 47 -5.40 -22.88 -29.26
C MET A 47 -4.92 -24.14 -28.53
N PHE A 48 -5.32 -24.31 -27.26
CA PHE A 48 -4.99 -25.49 -26.48
C PHE A 48 -5.60 -26.76 -27.09
N VAL A 49 -6.90 -26.73 -27.44
CA VAL A 49 -7.62 -27.83 -28.07
C VAL A 49 -6.94 -28.23 -29.39
N LYS A 50 -6.60 -27.25 -30.24
CA LYS A 50 -5.89 -27.49 -31.52
C LYS A 50 -4.50 -28.09 -31.33
N ASN A 51 -3.72 -27.56 -30.39
CA ASN A 51 -2.34 -28.02 -30.17
C ASN A 51 -2.25 -29.44 -29.59
N HIS A 52 -3.32 -29.91 -28.94
CA HIS A 52 -3.38 -31.22 -28.31
C HIS A 52 -4.32 -32.20 -29.02
N ASP A 53 -4.76 -31.88 -30.25
CA ASP A 53 -5.69 -32.69 -31.06
C ASP A 53 -6.93 -33.14 -30.27
N MET A 54 -7.45 -32.23 -29.44
CA MET A 54 -8.58 -32.50 -28.58
C MET A 54 -9.89 -32.27 -29.34
N VAL A 55 -10.91 -33.03 -28.97
CA VAL A 55 -12.26 -32.87 -29.51
C VAL A 55 -13.23 -32.57 -28.38
N ASP A 56 -14.14 -31.63 -28.61
CA ASP A 56 -15.33 -31.49 -27.80
C ASP A 56 -16.24 -32.69 -28.07
N VAL A 57 -16.20 -33.67 -27.17
CA VAL A 57 -16.96 -34.93 -27.28
C VAL A 57 -18.47 -34.66 -27.37
N TRP A 58 -18.97 -33.67 -26.64
CA TRP A 58 -20.40 -33.35 -26.65
C TRP A 58 -20.82 -32.80 -28.01
N ARG A 59 -20.08 -31.79 -28.52
CA ARG A 59 -20.39 -31.18 -29.83
C ARG A 59 -20.19 -32.17 -30.98
N ALA A 60 -19.21 -33.07 -30.88
CA ALA A 60 -18.98 -34.11 -31.87
C ALA A 60 -20.16 -35.10 -31.98
N GLN A 61 -20.79 -35.44 -30.86
CA GLN A 61 -21.96 -36.33 -30.82
C GLN A 61 -23.28 -35.59 -31.12
N HIS A 62 -23.34 -34.29 -30.83
CA HIS A 62 -24.56 -33.49 -30.91
C HIS A 62 -24.33 -32.17 -31.68
N PRO A 63 -24.00 -32.23 -32.98
CA PRO A 63 -23.56 -31.07 -33.75
C PRO A 63 -24.60 -29.95 -33.84
N GLY A 64 -25.90 -30.29 -33.86
CA GLY A 64 -26.99 -29.31 -34.03
C GLY A 64 -27.90 -29.11 -32.82
N LEU A 65 -27.56 -29.65 -31.65
CA LEU A 65 -28.40 -29.49 -30.46
C LEU A 65 -27.93 -28.32 -29.59
N SER A 66 -28.90 -27.53 -29.13
CA SER A 66 -28.70 -26.47 -28.14
C SER A 66 -29.14 -26.97 -26.77
N VAL A 67 -28.17 -27.34 -25.95
CA VAL A 67 -28.36 -27.81 -24.57
C VAL A 67 -27.38 -27.04 -23.69
N PHE A 68 -27.85 -26.58 -22.53
CA PHE A 68 -27.09 -25.69 -21.67
C PHE A 68 -26.82 -26.35 -20.31
N THR A 69 -25.62 -26.14 -19.78
CA THR A 69 -25.19 -26.69 -18.49
C THR A 69 -25.37 -25.72 -17.33
N TRP A 70 -25.64 -24.45 -17.63
CA TRP A 70 -25.83 -23.40 -16.63
C TRP A 70 -27.01 -22.49 -17.00
N HIS A 71 -27.83 -22.16 -16.00
CA HIS A 71 -28.95 -21.25 -16.11
C HIS A 71 -28.93 -20.28 -14.93
N ARG A 72 -29.30 -19.01 -15.17
CA ARG A 72 -29.65 -18.12 -14.06
C ARG A 72 -30.96 -18.58 -13.42
N PRO A 73 -31.11 -18.49 -12.09
CA PRO A 73 -32.36 -18.83 -11.41
C PRO A 73 -33.58 -18.02 -11.88
N ASP A 74 -33.35 -16.84 -12.46
CA ASP A 74 -34.39 -15.91 -12.94
C ASP A 74 -34.61 -15.92 -14.47
N GLY A 75 -33.87 -16.75 -15.22
CA GLY A 75 -34.01 -16.91 -16.66
C GLY A 75 -33.54 -15.73 -17.53
N THR A 76 -32.94 -14.68 -16.94
CA THR A 76 -32.46 -13.52 -17.71
C THR A 76 -31.02 -13.70 -18.21
N PRO A 77 -30.65 -13.19 -19.40
CA PRO A 77 -29.26 -13.14 -19.81
C PRO A 77 -28.47 -12.22 -18.88
N ALA A 78 -27.24 -12.62 -18.59
CA ALA A 78 -26.54 -12.08 -17.45
C ALA A 78 -26.12 -10.61 -17.58
N PHE A 79 -25.79 -10.28 -18.81
CA PHE A 79 -25.24 -9.07 -19.35
C PHE A 79 -25.64 -9.05 -20.83
N SER A 80 -25.80 -7.87 -21.42
CA SER A 80 -26.22 -7.72 -22.82
C SER A 80 -25.08 -8.01 -23.79
N THR A 81 -23.83 -7.82 -23.34
CA THR A 81 -22.60 -8.10 -24.11
C THR A 81 -21.48 -8.65 -23.22
N ASP A 82 -20.48 -9.28 -23.83
CA ASP A 82 -19.29 -9.77 -23.12
C ASP A 82 -18.41 -8.63 -22.58
N LEU A 83 -18.49 -7.44 -23.19
CA LEU A 83 -17.79 -6.25 -22.70
C LEU A 83 -18.39 -5.77 -21.36
N GLU A 84 -19.73 -5.75 -21.26
CA GLU A 84 -20.43 -5.41 -20.01
C GLU A 84 -20.08 -6.39 -18.89
N TRP A 85 -20.03 -7.69 -19.20
CA TRP A 85 -19.58 -8.70 -18.25
C TRP A 85 -18.15 -8.44 -17.77
N TRP A 86 -17.21 -8.19 -18.70
CA TRP A 86 -15.81 -7.96 -18.35
C TRP A 86 -15.62 -6.68 -17.52
N ASP A 87 -16.36 -5.62 -17.82
CA ASP A 87 -16.26 -4.39 -17.05
C ASP A 87 -16.84 -4.55 -15.64
N ASP A 88 -17.91 -5.34 -15.46
CA ASP A 88 -18.41 -5.71 -14.13
C ASP A 88 -17.37 -6.52 -13.34
N VAL A 89 -16.73 -7.51 -13.96
CA VAL A 89 -15.68 -8.31 -13.30
C VAL A 89 -14.49 -7.44 -12.90
N LYS A 90 -13.97 -6.59 -13.80
CA LYS A 90 -12.88 -5.66 -13.49
C LYS A 90 -13.27 -4.72 -12.34
N SER A 91 -14.50 -4.23 -12.33
CA SER A 91 -15.02 -3.36 -11.28
C SER A 91 -15.02 -4.05 -9.92
N ARG A 92 -15.52 -5.29 -9.85
CA ARG A 92 -15.50 -6.11 -8.62
C ARG A 92 -14.09 -6.38 -8.13
N ILE A 93 -13.18 -6.79 -9.02
CA ILE A 93 -11.77 -7.02 -8.66
C ILE A 93 -11.14 -5.74 -8.10
N LYS A 94 -11.38 -4.59 -8.75
CA LYS A 94 -10.90 -3.29 -8.29
C LYS A 94 -11.46 -2.97 -6.89
N GLN A 95 -12.75 -3.16 -6.67
CA GLN A 95 -13.40 -2.94 -5.37
C GLN A 95 -12.77 -3.80 -4.27
N PHE A 96 -12.71 -5.13 -4.47
CA PHE A 96 -12.09 -6.04 -3.51
C PHE A 96 -10.63 -5.67 -3.22
N THR A 97 -9.88 -5.31 -4.26
CA THR A 97 -8.48 -4.91 -4.12
C THR A 97 -8.34 -3.64 -3.28
N VAL A 98 -9.19 -2.62 -3.52
CA VAL A 98 -9.19 -1.37 -2.76
C VAL A 98 -9.55 -1.65 -1.30
N GLU A 99 -10.63 -2.37 -1.04
CA GLU A 99 -11.08 -2.71 0.32
C GLU A 99 -9.99 -3.45 1.10
N TYR A 100 -9.40 -4.48 0.48
CA TYR A 100 -8.30 -5.24 1.08
C TYR A 100 -7.08 -4.36 1.36
N CYS A 101 -6.67 -3.51 0.40
CA CYS A 101 -5.50 -2.67 0.55
C CYS A 101 -5.70 -1.59 1.63
N VAL A 102 -6.90 -1.03 1.75
CA VAL A 102 -7.27 -0.10 2.83
C VAL A 102 -7.24 -0.81 4.18
N ALA A 103 -7.87 -1.98 4.30
CA ALA A 103 -7.85 -2.78 5.53
C ALA A 103 -6.42 -3.20 5.92
N ARG A 104 -5.60 -3.61 4.95
CA ARG A 104 -4.18 -3.91 5.15
C ARG A 104 -3.39 -2.68 5.61
N ALA A 105 -3.65 -1.51 5.03
CA ALA A 105 -2.99 -0.26 5.44
C ALA A 105 -3.39 0.15 6.86
N ARG A 106 -4.66 -0.06 7.26
CA ARG A 106 -5.14 0.16 8.64
C ARG A 106 -4.44 -0.77 9.63
N ARG A 107 -4.44 -2.09 9.38
CA ARG A 107 -3.74 -3.08 10.22
C ARG A 107 -2.27 -2.74 10.41
N LYS A 108 -1.56 -2.41 9.32
CA LYS A 108 -0.15 -1.98 9.38
C LYS A 108 0.06 -0.70 10.21
N ARG A 109 -0.90 0.24 10.18
CA ARG A 109 -0.84 1.46 10.99
C ARG A 109 -1.09 1.16 12.47
N GLU A 110 -2.04 0.29 12.78
CA GLU A 110 -2.32 -0.16 14.15
C GLU A 110 -1.12 -0.90 14.74
N GLU A 111 -0.50 -1.80 13.96
CA GLU A 111 0.75 -2.48 14.32
C GLU A 111 1.87 -1.47 14.62
N PHE A 112 2.06 -0.46 13.76
CA PHE A 112 3.02 0.61 14.00
C PHE A 112 2.76 1.38 15.30
N LEU A 113 1.50 1.75 15.57
CA LEU A 113 1.14 2.44 16.80
C LEU A 113 1.37 1.57 18.04
N SER A 114 1.11 0.26 17.94
CA SER A 114 1.42 -0.71 18.98
C SER A 114 2.92 -0.79 19.25
N LEU A 115 3.75 -0.85 18.19
CA LEU A 115 5.22 -0.79 18.32
C LEU A 115 5.68 0.50 19.03
N CYS A 116 5.14 1.66 18.64
CA CYS A 116 5.45 2.93 19.32
C CYS A 116 5.00 2.97 20.78
N SER A 117 3.97 2.20 21.17
CA SER A 117 3.57 2.08 22.57
C SER A 117 4.52 1.16 23.34
N ARG A 118 4.94 0.05 22.74
CA ARG A 118 5.88 -0.90 23.34
C ARG A 118 7.25 -0.27 23.58
N GLU A 119 7.74 0.46 22.59
CA GLU A 119 9.01 1.19 22.68
C GLU A 119 9.02 2.19 23.85
N ARG A 120 7.95 2.99 23.98
CA ARG A 120 7.76 3.90 25.13
C ARG A 120 7.73 3.20 26.49
N ASN A 121 7.33 1.93 26.52
CA ASN A 121 7.33 1.10 27.72
C ASN A 121 8.68 0.36 27.93
N GLY A 122 9.71 0.66 27.14
CA GLY A 122 11.06 0.13 27.29
C GLY A 122 11.41 -1.09 26.43
N ASP A 123 10.52 -1.52 25.51
CA ASP A 123 10.80 -2.64 24.61
C ASP A 123 11.70 -2.21 23.44
N THR A 124 13.00 -2.48 23.58
CA THR A 124 14.03 -2.16 22.59
C THR A 124 13.86 -2.92 21.26
N SER A 125 13.22 -4.09 21.26
CA SER A 125 12.96 -4.85 20.03
C SER A 125 12.00 -4.11 19.08
N ALA A 126 11.12 -3.27 19.64
CA ALA A 126 10.17 -2.47 18.87
C ALA A 126 10.85 -1.37 18.03
N LEU A 127 12.03 -0.87 18.44
CA LEU A 127 12.76 0.18 17.72
C LEU A 127 13.17 -0.27 16.31
N TYR A 128 13.70 -1.48 16.18
CA TYR A 128 14.09 -2.03 14.88
C TYR A 128 12.86 -2.24 13.97
N ALA A 129 11.73 -2.68 14.53
CA ALA A 129 10.49 -2.87 13.79
C ALA A 129 9.89 -1.52 13.30
N ILE A 130 9.94 -0.48 14.15
CA ILE A 130 9.57 0.91 13.79
C ILE A 130 10.44 1.39 12.63
N GLN A 131 11.75 1.20 12.71
CA GLN A 131 12.68 1.56 11.65
C GLN A 131 12.33 0.86 10.34
N GLN A 132 12.13 -0.46 10.36
CA GLN A 132 11.74 -1.21 9.16
C GLN A 132 10.43 -0.69 8.56
N TYR A 133 9.43 -0.37 9.39
CA TYR A 133 8.17 0.19 8.93
C TYR A 133 8.37 1.53 8.21
N LEU A 134 9.19 2.42 8.77
CA LEU A 134 9.50 3.73 8.16
C LEU A 134 10.27 3.56 6.84
N ASP A 135 11.21 2.63 6.77
CA ASP A 135 11.94 2.31 5.54
C ASP A 135 11.01 1.77 4.45
N GLN A 136 10.05 0.91 4.80
CA GLN A 136 9.00 0.44 3.87
C GLN A 136 8.12 1.61 3.37
N LYS A 137 7.75 2.55 4.24
CA LYS A 137 6.97 3.74 3.85
C LYS A 137 7.74 4.63 2.88
N LEU A 138 9.02 4.85 3.15
CA LEU A 138 9.92 5.61 2.28
C LEU A 138 10.06 4.94 0.90
N HIS A 139 10.28 3.62 0.88
CA HIS A 139 10.34 2.86 -0.36
C HIS A 139 9.03 2.99 -1.17
N GLY A 140 7.88 2.82 -0.51
CA GLY A 140 6.58 2.99 -1.18
C GLY A 140 6.37 4.39 -1.75
N ALA A 141 6.83 5.44 -1.07
CA ALA A 141 6.79 6.80 -1.59
C ALA A 141 7.64 6.96 -2.86
N ARG A 142 8.84 6.37 -2.89
CA ARG A 142 9.71 6.36 -4.08
C ARG A 142 9.07 5.63 -5.26
N VAL A 143 8.42 4.50 -5.02
CA VAL A 143 7.71 3.73 -6.05
C VAL A 143 6.59 4.57 -6.66
N ARG A 144 5.73 5.20 -5.83
CA ARG A 144 4.64 6.05 -6.33
C ARG A 144 5.15 7.29 -7.08
N ALA A 145 6.21 7.92 -6.57
CA ALA A 145 6.82 9.06 -7.24
C ALA A 145 7.37 8.65 -8.62
N ARG A 146 8.04 7.48 -8.71
CA ARG A 146 8.51 6.93 -9.99
C ARG A 146 7.36 6.70 -10.97
N VAL A 147 6.24 6.13 -10.52
CA VAL A 147 5.07 5.90 -11.37
C VAL A 147 4.59 7.22 -11.98
N HIS A 148 4.38 8.25 -11.17
CA HIS A 148 4.00 9.58 -11.66
C HIS A 148 4.99 10.18 -12.65
N CYS A 149 6.29 10.04 -12.41
CA CYS A 149 7.32 10.54 -13.33
C CYS A 149 7.28 9.81 -14.68
N VAL A 150 7.11 8.49 -14.68
CA VAL A 150 7.00 7.69 -15.91
C VAL A 150 5.69 7.96 -16.66
N GLU A 151 4.58 8.15 -15.94
CA GLU A 151 3.29 8.54 -16.52
C GLU A 151 3.35 9.91 -17.21
N ALA A 152 4.21 10.81 -16.74
CA ALA A 152 4.50 12.09 -17.37
C ALA A 152 5.51 12.00 -18.54
N GLU A 153 5.85 10.79 -18.98
CA GLU A 153 6.86 10.51 -20.01
C GLU A 153 8.28 10.99 -19.66
N GLU A 154 8.55 11.25 -18.39
CA GLU A 154 9.85 11.68 -17.88
C GLU A 154 10.70 10.50 -17.38
N LYS A 155 12.02 10.70 -17.31
CA LYS A 155 12.96 9.73 -16.73
C LYS A 155 13.38 10.14 -15.31
N PRO A 156 13.11 9.33 -14.28
CA PRO A 156 13.47 9.68 -12.92
C PRO A 156 14.99 9.77 -12.75
N THR A 157 15.47 10.92 -12.30
CA THR A 157 16.90 11.16 -12.04
C THR A 157 17.29 10.84 -10.59
N ILE A 158 18.59 10.80 -10.30
CA ILE A 158 19.08 10.68 -8.91
C ILE A 158 18.61 11.86 -8.06
N LYS A 159 18.62 13.08 -8.63
CA LYS A 159 18.15 14.29 -7.95
C LYS A 159 16.66 14.17 -7.58
N PHE A 160 15.83 13.68 -8.50
CA PHE A 160 14.42 13.43 -8.24
C PHE A 160 14.20 12.55 -6.99
N TYR A 161 14.91 11.41 -6.87
CA TYR A 161 14.76 10.57 -5.69
C TYR A 161 15.29 11.23 -4.41
N ARG A 162 16.33 12.06 -4.49
CA ARG A 162 16.80 12.85 -3.34
C ARG A 162 15.71 13.81 -2.87
N ASP A 163 15.07 14.52 -3.80
CA ASP A 163 14.02 15.49 -3.47
C ASP A 163 12.79 14.78 -2.86
N VAL A 164 12.37 13.64 -3.43
CA VAL A 164 11.26 12.82 -2.91
C VAL A 164 11.54 12.31 -1.49
N THR A 165 12.80 12.01 -1.17
CA THR A 165 13.17 11.42 0.13
C THR A 165 13.63 12.44 1.16
N LYS A 166 13.87 13.70 0.76
CA LYS A 166 14.41 14.78 1.60
C LYS A 166 13.67 14.92 2.92
N TYR A 167 12.35 15.08 2.88
CA TYR A 167 11.54 15.27 4.09
C TYR A 167 11.71 14.14 5.11
N ALA A 168 11.74 12.89 4.64
CA ALA A 168 11.86 11.71 5.50
C ALA A 168 13.29 11.53 6.03
N ILE A 169 14.30 11.89 5.21
CA ILE A 169 15.70 11.85 5.60
C ILE A 169 16.01 12.94 6.63
N ASP A 170 15.55 14.17 6.41
CA ASP A 170 15.82 15.32 7.27
C ASP A 170 15.19 15.17 8.67
N ARG A 171 14.04 14.50 8.75
CA ARG A 171 13.37 14.19 10.03
C ARG A 171 13.92 12.96 10.75
N ARG A 172 14.86 12.22 10.15
CA ARG A 172 15.41 10.99 10.75
C ARG A 172 16.83 11.23 11.22
N MET A 173 17.03 11.12 12.53
CA MET A 173 18.36 11.05 13.11
C MET A 173 18.99 9.70 12.78
N ARG A 174 19.97 9.70 11.88
CA ARG A 174 20.68 8.49 11.42
C ARG A 174 21.97 8.22 12.19
N ALA A 175 22.47 9.24 12.88
CA ALA A 175 23.65 9.14 13.70
C ALA A 175 23.65 10.26 14.74
N VAL A 176 24.21 9.99 15.90
CA VAL A 176 24.46 11.00 16.93
C VAL A 176 25.88 10.85 17.45
N ARG A 177 26.51 11.94 17.88
CA ARG A 177 27.81 11.88 18.53
C ARG A 177 27.59 11.81 20.03
N ASP A 178 28.17 10.80 20.67
CA ASP A 178 28.14 10.61 22.11
C ASP A 178 29.07 11.62 22.84
N VAL A 179 28.94 11.71 24.16
CA VAL A 179 29.75 12.55 25.06
C VAL A 179 31.25 12.25 24.96
N HIS A 180 31.60 11.01 24.61
CA HIS A 180 32.99 10.59 24.38
C HIS A 180 33.50 10.93 22.97
N GLY A 181 32.69 11.57 22.12
CA GLY A 181 33.05 11.93 20.76
C GLY A 181 32.84 10.82 19.72
N THR A 182 32.36 9.65 20.12
CA THR A 182 32.08 8.50 19.21
C THR A 182 30.78 8.71 18.45
N VAL A 183 30.75 8.37 17.15
CA VAL A 183 29.53 8.49 16.32
C VAL A 183 28.73 7.19 16.38
N GLN A 184 27.57 7.24 17.02
CA GLN A 184 26.61 6.15 17.10
C GLN A 184 25.68 6.15 15.90
N LYS A 185 25.40 4.96 15.35
CA LYS A 185 24.52 4.74 14.20
C LYS A 185 23.43 3.69 14.46
N ASP A 186 23.62 2.85 15.47
CA ASP A 186 22.61 1.89 15.87
C ASP A 186 21.45 2.63 16.57
N PRO A 187 20.18 2.27 16.29
CA PRO A 187 19.04 2.91 16.92
C PRO A 187 19.04 2.85 18.44
N LEU A 188 19.52 1.76 19.04
CA LEU A 188 19.59 1.62 20.50
C LEU A 188 20.63 2.57 21.08
N ASP A 189 21.83 2.59 20.50
CA ASP A 189 22.92 3.47 20.93
C ASP A 189 22.53 4.95 20.78
N ILE A 190 21.80 5.30 19.71
CA ILE A 190 21.29 6.66 19.51
C ILE A 190 20.31 7.03 20.63
N VAL A 191 19.36 6.16 20.97
CA VAL A 191 18.38 6.40 22.06
C VAL A 191 19.08 6.53 23.40
N GLU A 192 20.10 5.71 23.67
CA GLU A 192 20.89 5.78 24.91
C GLU A 192 21.59 7.12 25.07
N VAL A 193 22.22 7.64 24.00
CA VAL A 193 22.82 8.98 24.01
C VAL A 193 21.77 10.06 24.38
N PHE A 194 20.55 9.96 23.85
CA PHE A 194 19.48 10.90 24.19
C PHE A 194 19.00 10.80 25.64
N LYS A 195 18.98 9.60 26.23
CA LYS A 195 18.67 9.43 27.66
C LYS A 195 19.69 10.13 28.56
N THR A 196 20.96 10.16 28.16
CA THR A 196 22.00 10.92 28.88
C THR A 196 21.71 12.43 28.85
N TYR A 197 21.24 12.98 27.72
CA TYR A 197 20.87 14.39 27.63
C TYR A 197 19.63 14.74 28.47
N GLU A 198 18.70 13.81 28.66
CA GLU A 198 17.52 14.01 29.51
C GLU A 198 17.91 14.32 30.97
N GLN A 199 19.02 13.74 31.44
CA GLN A 199 19.58 13.98 32.78
C GLN A 199 20.20 15.38 32.93
N LEU A 200 20.60 16.04 31.84
CA LEU A 200 21.19 17.38 31.86
C LEU A 200 20.14 18.50 31.98
N TYR A 201 18.89 18.21 31.64
CA TYR A 201 17.77 19.16 31.69
C TYR A 201 16.74 18.81 32.76
N THR A 202 17.09 17.92 33.69
CA THR A 202 16.23 17.62 34.83
C THR A 202 16.22 18.80 35.79
N ARG A 203 15.07 19.07 36.42
CA ARG A 203 14.91 20.19 37.35
C ARG A 203 15.84 19.99 38.55
N ALA A 204 16.96 20.70 38.58
CA ALA A 204 17.82 20.82 39.74
C ALA A 204 17.28 21.89 40.69
N ASP A 205 17.62 21.78 41.98
CA ASP A 205 17.39 22.87 42.92
C ASP A 205 18.16 24.10 42.44
N VAL A 206 17.43 25.20 42.27
CA VAL A 206 18.03 26.47 41.85
C VAL A 206 18.57 27.14 43.10
N ASP A 207 19.86 27.42 43.11
CA ASP A 207 20.45 28.27 44.13
C ASP A 207 19.94 29.70 43.93
N GLU A 208 18.96 30.08 44.75
CA GLU A 208 18.29 31.37 44.67
C GLU A 208 19.28 32.54 44.85
N GLY A 209 20.35 32.36 45.63
CA GLY A 209 21.39 33.38 45.83
C GLY A 209 22.27 33.58 44.59
N LEU A 210 22.67 32.49 43.93
CA LEU A 210 23.38 32.53 42.64
C LEU A 210 22.50 33.08 41.52
N GLN A 211 21.21 32.73 41.52
CA GLN A 211 20.24 33.25 40.56
C GLN A 211 20.06 34.77 40.74
N GLU A 212 19.91 35.25 41.98
CA GLU A 212 19.80 36.68 42.27
C GLU A 212 21.05 37.43 41.85
N SER A 213 22.24 36.89 42.14
CA SER A 213 23.52 37.48 41.73
C SER A 213 23.70 37.52 40.20
N LEU A 214 23.31 36.47 39.49
CA LEU A 214 23.39 36.41 38.03
C LEU A 214 22.42 37.39 37.36
N LEU A 215 21.23 37.56 37.95
CA LEU A 215 20.18 38.43 37.43
C LEU A 215 20.24 39.86 37.99
N ASP A 216 21.23 40.20 38.82
CA ASP A 216 21.31 41.49 39.51
C ASP A 216 21.49 42.67 38.54
N ASN A 217 22.13 42.42 37.40
CA ASN A 217 22.36 43.43 36.36
C ASN A 217 21.29 43.44 35.26
N ILE A 218 20.25 42.63 35.40
CA ILE A 218 19.15 42.57 34.45
C ILE A 218 17.96 43.27 35.09
N ASP A 219 17.45 44.30 34.42
CA ASP A 219 16.21 44.96 34.82
C ASP A 219 15.07 43.91 34.86
N LYS A 220 14.66 43.55 36.08
CA LYS A 220 13.61 42.53 36.32
C LYS A 220 12.22 43.01 35.88
N THR A 221 12.10 44.29 35.52
CA THR A 221 10.89 44.91 34.98
C THR A 221 11.07 45.25 33.49
N PRO A 222 10.25 44.72 32.58
CA PRO A 222 10.24 45.18 31.20
C PRO A 222 9.81 46.64 31.12
N SER A 223 10.39 47.40 30.18
CA SER A 223 9.98 48.79 29.94
C SER A 223 8.50 48.82 29.54
N LYS A 224 7.78 49.88 29.97
CA LYS A 224 6.33 50.02 29.74
C LYS A 224 5.92 49.90 28.26
N GLU A 225 6.85 50.17 27.34
CA GLU A 225 6.64 50.09 25.88
C GLU A 225 6.60 48.64 25.34
N GLN A 226 7.18 47.65 26.03
CA GLN A 226 7.23 46.26 25.56
C GLN A 226 6.00 45.44 25.97
N ASN A 227 5.20 45.91 26.94
CA ASN A 227 3.99 45.20 27.39
C ASN A 227 2.83 45.28 26.39
N ASP A 228 2.85 46.23 25.45
CA ASP A 228 1.77 46.38 24.45
C ASP A 228 1.91 45.44 23.24
N VAL A 229 3.06 44.77 23.08
CA VAL A 229 3.30 43.87 21.93
C VAL A 229 2.85 42.43 22.20
N ARG A 230 2.56 42.03 23.46
CA ARG A 230 2.36 40.62 23.82
C ARG A 230 0.91 40.16 24.04
N CYS A 231 -0.08 40.95 23.59
CA CYS A 231 -1.51 40.58 23.63
C CYS A 231 -2.23 40.79 22.28
N ARG A 232 -1.54 40.63 21.16
CA ARG A 232 -2.18 40.30 19.87
C ARG A 232 -1.51 39.05 19.33
N ASP A 233 -2.32 38.08 18.95
CA ASP A 233 -1.96 36.80 18.33
C ASP A 233 -1.78 35.61 19.29
N THR A 234 -2.91 35.11 19.82
CA THR A 234 -3.33 33.70 19.64
C THR A 234 -4.71 33.45 20.28
N VAL A 235 -5.77 33.90 19.61
CA VAL A 235 -7.08 33.23 19.72
C VAL A 235 -7.08 32.13 18.66
N PHE A 236 -6.52 30.97 18.99
CA PHE A 236 -6.87 29.75 18.26
C PHE A 236 -8.18 29.24 18.83
N SER A 237 -9.27 29.59 18.16
CA SER A 237 -10.58 28.99 18.33
C SER A 237 -10.46 27.47 18.14
N ARG A 238 -10.70 26.71 19.22
CA ARG A 238 -11.15 25.32 19.09
C ARG A 238 -12.57 25.36 18.56
N THR A 239 -12.75 25.16 17.26
CA THR A 239 -14.05 24.73 16.73
C THR A 239 -14.12 23.21 16.86
N SER A 240 -14.94 22.78 17.80
CA SER A 240 -15.57 21.46 17.81
C SER A 240 -16.53 21.37 16.62
N GLY A 241 -16.38 20.33 15.81
CA GLY A 241 -17.25 19.93 14.71
C GLY A 241 -16.82 18.57 14.22
#